data_AF-A0A931K4V2-F1
#
_entry.id   AF-A0A931K4V2-F1
#
_cell.length_a   1.000
_cell.length_b   1.000
_cell.length_c   1.000
_cell.angle_alpha   90.00
_cell.angle_beta   90.00
_cell.angle_gamma   90.00
#
_symmetry.space_group_name_H-M   'P 1'
#
loop_
_entity.id
_entity.type
_entity.pdbx_description
1 polymer ?
#
loop_
_entity_poly.entity_id
_entity_poly.type
_entity_poly.pdbx_seq_one_letter_code
_entity_poly.pdbx_strand_id
1 'polypeptide(L)' 'MPEGAESFLGFFWFLARQRQWADGTPQPIPLREIEAASRMTGIPVGPDETFALTEMDRAWCNGFIQTANEAIEAAK' A
#
# COMPACT_ATOMS: atom_id res chain seq x y z
N MET A 1 -21.69 -0.19 -13.02
CA MET A 1 -20.79 0.53 -12.10
C MET A 1 -19.36 0.23 -12.53
N PRO A 2 -18.39 1.16 -12.49
CA PRO A 2 -17.10 0.91 -13.12
C PRO A 2 -16.27 -0.11 -12.32
N GLU A 3 -15.85 -1.16 -13.03
CA GLU A 3 -15.30 -2.46 -12.60
C GLU A 3 -13.86 -2.42 -12.06
N GLY A 4 -13.36 -1.27 -11.59
CA GLY A 4 -11.94 -1.11 -11.23
C GLY A 4 -11.53 -1.62 -9.85
N ALA A 5 -12.51 -2.03 -9.03
CA ALA A 5 -12.35 -2.26 -7.59
C ALA A 5 -12.62 -3.70 -7.12
N GLU A 6 -12.96 -4.61 -8.04
CA GLU A 6 -13.50 -5.93 -7.68
C GLU A 6 -12.47 -6.96 -7.19
N SER A 7 -11.21 -6.57 -6.95
CA SER A 7 -10.21 -7.46 -6.36
C SER A 7 -9.45 -6.80 -5.21
N PHE A 8 -9.19 -7.58 -4.15
CA PHE A 8 -8.34 -7.22 -3.01
C PHE A 8 -7.00 -6.57 -3.44
N LEU A 9 -6.40 -7.10 -4.51
CA LEU A 9 -5.19 -6.55 -5.15
C LEU A 9 -5.43 -5.21 -5.85
N GLY A 10 -6.58 -5.02 -6.51
CA GLY A 10 -6.95 -3.75 -7.13
C GLY A 10 -7.06 -2.63 -6.09
N PHE A 11 -7.67 -2.92 -4.94
CA PHE A 11 -7.76 -1.97 -3.84
C PHE A 11 -6.38 -1.63 -3.25
N PHE A 12 -5.51 -2.64 -3.10
CA PHE A 12 -4.11 -2.39 -2.72
C PHE A 12 -3.39 -1.46 -3.69
N TRP A 13 -3.48 -1.70 -5.00
CA TRP A 13 -2.81 -0.84 -5.99
C TRP A 13 -3.39 0.59 -6.03
N PHE A 14 -4.69 0.73 -5.79
CA PHE A 14 -5.31 2.04 -5.60
C PHE A 14 -4.65 2.79 -4.43
N LEU A 15 -4.57 2.16 -3.26
CA LEU A 15 -3.94 2.73 -2.07
C LEU A 15 -2.46 3.06 -2.32
N ALA A 16 -1.72 2.13 -2.90
CA ALA A 16 -0.29 2.24 -3.21
C ALA A 16 0.05 3.36 -4.21
N ARG A 17 -0.91 3.80 -5.03
CA ARG A 17 -0.74 4.85 -6.03
C ARG A 17 -1.06 6.26 -5.52
N GLN A 18 -1.89 6.36 -4.48
CA GLN A 18 -2.34 7.64 -3.92
C GLN A 18 -1.39 8.20 -2.84
N ARG A 19 -0.44 7.40 -2.38
CA ARG A 19 0.49 7.80 -1.31
C ARG A 19 1.55 8.79 -1.77
N GLN A 20 1.82 9.76 -0.91
CA GLN A 20 3.02 10.60 -0.93
C GLN A 20 3.69 10.45 0.44
N TRP A 21 4.98 10.13 0.45
CA TRP A 21 5.74 10.02 1.70
C TRP A 21 6.36 11.36 2.03
N ALA A 22 6.07 11.87 3.23
CA ALA A 22 6.51 13.20 3.66
C ALA A 22 8.05 13.36 3.68
N ASP A 23 8.76 12.27 3.94
CA ASP A 23 10.22 12.18 4.01
C ASP A 23 10.83 11.44 2.80
N GLY A 24 10.02 11.15 1.77
CA GLY A 24 10.44 10.34 0.62
C GLY A 24 10.73 8.87 0.93
N THR A 25 10.53 8.43 2.17
CA THR A 25 10.81 7.05 2.59
C THR A 25 9.53 6.22 2.48
N PRO A 26 9.55 5.06 1.81
CA PRO A 26 8.39 4.17 1.78
C PRO A 26 7.96 3.75 3.20
N GLN A 27 6.77 4.19 3.63
CA GLN A 27 6.17 3.80 4.89
C GLN A 27 4.92 2.94 4.67
N PRO A 28 4.68 1.92 5.51
CA PRO A 28 3.47 1.11 5.45
C PRO A 28 2.20 1.94 5.64
N ILE A 29 1.16 1.66 4.87
CA ILE A 29 -0.15 2.32 5.00
C ILE A 29 -0.81 1.93 6.33
N PRO A 30 -1.15 2.90 7.19
CA PRO A 30 -1.82 2.63 8.46
C PRO A 30 -3.22 2.02 8.27
N LEU A 31 -3.61 1.11 9.16
CA LEU A 31 -4.96 0.50 9.20
C LEU A 31 -6.09 1.53 9.06
N ARG A 32 -6.00 2.64 9.82
CA ARG A 32 -7.00 3.73 9.78
C ARG A 32 -7.18 4.35 8.39
N GLU A 33 -6.14 4.37 7.57
CA GLU A 33 -6.19 4.96 6.22
C GLU A 33 -6.83 3.97 5.24
N ILE A 34 -6.61 2.68 5.43
CA ILE A 34 -7.26 1.60 4.67
C ILE A 34 -8.76 1.60 4.97
N GLU A 35 -9.15 1.71 6.25
CA GLU A 35 -10.56 1.84 6.66
C GLU A 35 -11.21 3.11 6.09
N ALA A 36 -10.50 4.24 6.11
CA ALA A 36 -11.01 5.49 5.54
C ALA A 36 -11.21 5.37 4.02
N ALA A 37 -10.24 4.79 3.31
CA ALA A 37 -10.34 4.55 1.88
C ALA A 37 -11.46 3.58 1.52
N SER A 38 -11.68 2.53 2.32
CA SER A 38 -12.81 1.61 2.16
C SER A 38 -14.14 2.37 2.22
N ARG A 39 -14.32 3.23 3.23
CA ARG A 39 -15.53 4.07 3.36
C ARG A 39 -15.71 5.06 2.21
N MET A 40 -14.62 5.67 1.73
CA MET A 40 -14.68 6.63 0.63
C MET A 40 -15.00 6.01 -0.73
N THR A 41 -14.45 4.83 -0.99
CA THR A 41 -14.59 4.13 -2.27
C THR A 41 -15.84 3.25 -2.34
N GLY A 42 -16.45 2.95 -1.19
CA GLY A 42 -17.56 2.00 -1.08
C GLY A 42 -17.12 0.54 -1.25
N ILE A 43 -15.82 0.28 -1.25
CA ILE A 43 -15.26 -1.08 -1.34
C ILE A 43 -15.25 -1.66 0.06
N PRO A 44 -16.04 -2.70 0.35
CA PRO A 44 -16.05 -3.32 1.67
C PRO A 44 -14.73 -4.03 1.90
N VAL A 45 -14.10 -3.75 3.04
CA VAL A 45 -12.88 -4.42 3.49
C VAL A 45 -13.11 -4.85 4.94
N GLY A 46 -13.04 -6.16 5.19
CA GLY A 46 -13.17 -6.72 6.52
C GLY A 46 -11.95 -6.46 7.40
N PRO A 47 -12.03 -6.73 8.72
CA PRO A 47 -10.89 -6.57 9.63
C PRO A 47 -9.66 -7.38 9.21
N ASP A 48 -9.86 -8.65 8.83
CA ASP A 48 -8.77 -9.55 8.40
C ASP A 48 -8.13 -9.08 7.09
N GLU A 49 -8.96 -8.59 6.16
CA GLU A 49 -8.51 -8.04 4.88
C GLU A 49 -7.73 -6.73 5.09
N THR A 50 -8.16 -5.88 6.01
CA THR A 50 -7.47 -4.63 6.37
C THR A 50 -6.08 -4.93 6.93
N PHE A 51 -5.98 -5.93 7.82
CA PHE A 51 -4.70 -6.40 8.33
C PHE A 51 -3.79 -6.96 7.23
N ALA A 52 -4.35 -7.81 6.36
CA ALA A 52 -3.61 -8.38 5.24
C ALA A 52 -3.09 -7.32 4.25
N LEU A 53 -3.86 -6.25 4.01
CA LEU A 53 -3.43 -5.11 3.18
C LEU A 53 -2.26 -4.36 3.82
N THR A 54 -2.30 -4.11 5.13
CA THR A 54 -1.18 -3.47 5.85
C THR A 54 0.08 -4.33 5.81
N GLU A 55 -0.03 -5.65 6.00
CA GLU A 55 1.14 -6.56 5.94
C GLU A 55 1.71 -6.67 4.52
N MET A 56 0.84 -6.74 3.50
CA MET A 56 1.26 -6.73 2.10
C MET A 56 1.98 -5.42 1.75
N ASP A 57 1.48 -4.28 2.24
CA ASP A 57 2.13 -2.99 2.02
C ASP A 57 3.47 -2.88 2.75
N ARG A 58 3.58 -3.40 3.97
CA ARG A 58 4.84 -3.48 4.70
C ARG A 58 5.89 -4.27 3.93
N ALA A 59 5.51 -5.43 3.39
CA ALA A 59 6.41 -6.25 2.57
C ALA A 59 6.86 -5.51 1.30
N TRP A 60 5.94 -4.82 0.63
CA TRP A 60 6.25 -4.01 -0.55
C TRP A 60 7.23 -2.87 -0.23
N CYS A 61 7.00 -2.13 0.85
CA CYS A 61 7.88 -1.04 1.29
C CYS A 61 9.30 -1.55 1.61
N ASN A 62 9.40 -2.68 2.31
CA ASN A 62 10.70 -3.29 2.63
C ASN A 62 11.48 -3.70 1.37
N GLY A 63 10.82 -4.29 0.38
CA GLY A 63 11.46 -4.65 -0.89
C GLY A 63 11.96 -3.42 -1.66
N PHE A 64 11.21 -2.31 -1.61
CA PHE A 64 11.63 -1.05 -2.23
C PHE A 64 12.89 -0.47 -1.56
N ILE A 65 12.92 -0.48 -0.22
CA ILE A 65 14.09 -0.03 0.56
C ILE A 65 15.32 -0.89 0.27
N GLN A 66 15.14 -2.22 0.20
CA GLN A 66 16.23 -3.13 -0.12
C GLN A 66 16.82 -2.83 -1.51
N THR A 67 15.97 -2.73 -2.53
CA THR A 67 16.39 -2.42 -3.91
C THR A 67 17.12 -1.08 -3.99
N ALA A 68 16.61 -0.06 -3.27
CA ALA A 68 17.24 1.25 -3.22
C ALA A 68 18.64 1.20 -2.58
N ASN A 69 18.80 0.44 -1.49
CA ASN A 69 20.11 0.27 -0.84
C ASN A 69 21.10 -0.48 -1.74
N GLU A 70 20.67 -1.53 -2.43
CA GLU A 70 21.49 -2.28 -3.38
C GLU A 70 21.98 -1.38 -4.55
N ALA A 71 21.11 -0.52 -5.07
CA ALA A 71 21.49 0.43 -6.12
C ALA A 71 22.52 1.47 -5.64
N ILE A 72 22.43 1.92 -4.38
CA ILE A 72 23.40 2.84 -3.77
C ILE A 72 24.76 2.15 -3.61
N GLU A 73 24.79 0.90 -3.14
CA GLU A 73 26.05 0.15 -3.00
C GLU A 73 26.71 -0.16 -4.35
N ALA A 74 25.92 -0.49 -5.39
CA ALA A 74 26.44 -0.77 -6.73
C ALA A 74 27.02 0.47 -7.44
N ALA A 75 26.73 1.68 -6.95
CA ALA A 75 27.20 2.94 -7.51
C ALA A 75 28.48 3.49 -6.83
N LYS A 76 29.00 2.81 -5.79
CA LYS A 76 30.25 3.15 -5.09
C LYS A 76 31.45 2.44 -5.71
#